data_AF-A0A8E6MKG6-F1
#
_entry.id   AF-A0A8E6MKG6-F1
#
_cell.length_a   1.000
_cell.length_b   1.000
_cell.length_c   1.000
_cell.angle_alpha   90.00
_cell.angle_beta   90.00
_cell.angle_gamma   90.00
#
_symmetry.space_group_name_H-M   'P 1'
#
loop_
_entity.id
_entity.type
_entity.pdbx_description
1 polymer ?
#
loop_
_entity_poly.entity_id
_entity_poly.type
_entity_poly.pdbx_seq_one_letter_code
_entity_poly.pdbx_strand_id
1 'polypeptide(L)' 'MKKIVSFLLVFIIALAVGMAGDHFEINRYVKYVLMIAAIVLTQNMIRRLM' A
#
# COMPACT_ATOMS: atom_id res chain seq x y z
N MET A 1 17.92 0.58 10.24
CA MET A 1 17.24 -0.65 9.74
C MET A 1 15.72 -0.57 9.78
N LYS A 2 15.08 -0.25 10.93
CA LYS A 2 13.60 -0.23 11.04
C LYS A 2 12.86 0.65 10.00
N LYS A 3 13.39 1.85 9.67
CA LYS A 3 12.80 2.75 8.66
C LYS A 3 12.83 2.18 7.23
N ILE A 4 13.91 1.47 6.88
CA ILE A 4 14.08 0.87 5.54
C ILE A 4 13.08 -0.28 5.37
N VAL A 5 12.94 -1.12 6.40
CA VAL A 5 11.97 -2.22 6.41
C VAL A 5 10.53 -1.70 6.32
N SER A 6 10.22 -0.62 7.06
CA SER A 6 8.92 0.03 6.98
C SER A 6 8.61 0.57 5.58
N PHE A 7 9.59 1.22 4.94
CA PHE A 7 9.44 1.70 3.57
C PHE A 7 9.22 0.55 2.58
N LEU A 8 10.00 -0.53 2.72
CA LEU A 8 9.87 -1.72 1.87
C LEU A 8 8.48 -2.36 1.99
N LEU A 9 7.96 -2.48 3.21
CA LEU A 9 6.62 -3.04 3.47
C LEU A 9 5.51 -2.20 2.82
N VAL A 10 5.59 -0.87 2.96
CA VAL A 10 4.63 0.05 2.34
C VAL A 10 4.66 -0.08 0.82
N PHE A 11 5.85 -0.19 0.23
CA PHE A 11 6.02 -0.36 -1.21
C PHE A 11 5.44 -1.68 -1.72
N ILE A 12 5.72 -2.79 -1.03
CA ILE A 12 5.19 -4.12 -1.38
C ILE A 12 3.66 -4.13 -1.32
N ILE A 13 3.06 -3.55 -0.28
CA ILE A 13 1.60 -3.50 -0.13
C ILE A 13 0.97 -2.64 -1.23
N ALA A 14 1.54 -1.49 -1.55
CA ALA A 14 1.04 -0.64 -2.63
C ALA A 14 1.03 -1.37 -3.98
N LEU A 15 2.12 -2.10 -4.29
CA LEU A 15 2.21 -2.91 -5.50
C LEU A 15 1.17 -4.03 -5.51
N ALA A 16 0.99 -4.74 -4.40
CA ALA A 16 0.00 -5.82 -4.29
C ALA A 16 -1.42 -5.30 -4.55
N VAL A 17 -1.77 -4.14 -4.00
CA VAL A 17 -3.08 -3.52 -4.26
C VAL A 17 -3.22 -3.06 -5.71
N GLY A 18 -2.15 -2.52 -6.31
CA GLY A 18 -2.12 -2.18 -7.74
C GLY A 18 -2.39 -3.40 -8.62
N MET A 19 -1.65 -4.49 -8.40
CA MET A 19 -1.81 -5.75 -9.15
C MET A 19 -3.19 -6.38 -8.94
N ALA A 20 -3.71 -6.36 -7.72
CA ALA A 20 -5.08 -6.83 -7.45
C ALA A 20 -6.10 -5.97 -8.19
N GLY A 21 -5.94 -4.65 -8.16
CA GLY A 21 -6.82 -3.74 -8.90
C GLY A 21 -6.78 -3.97 -10.41
N ASP A 22 -5.61 -4.29 -10.96
CA ASP A 22 -5.46 -4.67 -12.37
C ASP A 22 -6.11 -6.03 -12.68
N HIS A 23 -5.99 -7.01 -11.77
CA HIS A 23 -6.63 -8.32 -11.91
C HIS A 23 -8.16 -8.25 -11.94
N PHE A 24 -8.76 -7.34 -11.17
CA PHE A 24 -10.21 -7.13 -11.13
C PHE A 24 -10.71 -6.07 -12.12
N GLU A 25 -9.85 -5.60 -13.04
CA GLU A 25 -10.17 -4.55 -14.02
C GLU A 25 -10.78 -3.28 -13.37
N ILE A 26 -10.33 -2.95 -12.15
CA ILE A 26 -10.83 -1.79 -11.42
C ILE A 26 -10.47 -0.52 -12.18
N ASN A 27 -11.42 0.42 -12.20
CA ASN A 27 -11.20 1.73 -12.79
C ASN A 27 -9.89 2.36 -12.25
N ARG A 28 -9.08 2.92 -13.16
CA ARG A 28 -7.77 3.49 -12.85
C ARG A 28 -7.78 4.45 -11.65
N TYR A 29 -8.80 5.32 -11.54
CA TYR A 29 -8.92 6.26 -10.44
C TYR A 29 -9.20 5.56 -9.11
N VAL A 30 -10.12 4.59 -9.10
CA VAL A 30 -10.44 3.80 -7.91
C VAL A 30 -9.22 2.98 -7.47
N LYS A 31 -8.49 2.40 -8.43
CA LYS A 31 -7.23 1.70 -8.16
C LYS A 31 -6.22 2.59 -7.42
N TYR A 32 -6.00 3.82 -7.89
CA TYR A 32 -5.10 4.75 -7.23
C TYR A 32 -5.58 5.15 -5.83
N VAL A 33 -6.89 5.35 -5.63
CA VAL A 33 -7.46 5.62 -4.31
C VAL A 33 -7.19 4.46 -3.35
N LEU A 34 -7.38 3.21 -3.81
CA LEU A 34 -7.10 2.01 -3.01
C LEU A 34 -5.62 1.88 -2.68
N MET A 35 -4.72 2.17 -3.62
CA MET A 35 -3.28 2.16 -3.37
C MET A 35 -2.88 3.21 -2.32
N ILE A 36 -3.40 4.43 -2.41
CA ILE A 36 -3.14 5.49 -1.42
C ILE A 36 -3.67 5.09 -0.04
N ALA A 37 -4.90 4.56 0.02
CA ALA A 37 -5.50 4.08 1.27
C ALA A 37 -4.63 2.99 1.91
N ALA A 38 -4.16 2.02 1.13
CA ALA A 38 -3.30 0.94 1.61
C ALA A 38 -1.97 1.46 2.14
N ILE A 39 -1.35 2.43 1.46
CA ILE A 39 -0.12 3.10 1.90
C ILE A 39 -0.33 3.77 3.26
N VAL A 40 -1.38 4.60 3.38
CA VAL A 40 -1.66 5.37 4.60
C VAL A 40 -1.96 4.45 5.78
N LEU A 41 -2.80 3.43 5.57
CA LEU A 41 -3.13 2.46 6.61
C LEU A 41 -1.89 1.70 7.07
N THR A 42 -1.07 1.22 6.13
CA THR A 42 0.17 0.50 6.44
C THR A 42 1.14 1.38 7.22
N GLN A 43 1.34 2.63 6.79
CA GLN A 43 2.21 3.58 7.50
C GLN A 43 1.71 3.86 8.92
N ASN A 44 0.40 4.05 9.09
CA ASN A 44 -0.19 4.27 10.41
C ASN A 44 -0.07 3.04 11.31
N MET A 45 -0.28 1.83 10.78
CA MET A 45 -0.10 0.58 11.53
C MET A 45 1.36 0.40 11.96
N ILE A 46 2.31 0.59 11.05
CA ILE A 46 3.74 0.47 11.38
C ILE A 46 4.14 1.51 12.43
N ARG A 47 3.65 2.75 12.34
CA ARG A 47 3.90 3.79 13.35
C ARG A 47 3.35 3.43 14.72
N ARG A 48 2.23 2.71 14.80
CA ARG A 48 1.65 2.25 16.08
C ARG A 48 2.40 1.05 16.67
N LEU A 49 3.04 0.24 15.83
CA LEU A 49 3.76 -0.97 16.24
C LEU A 49 5.23 -0.71 16.63
N MET A 50 5.81 0.40 16.17
CA MET A 50 7.19 0.81 16.46
C MET A 50 7.28 1.84 17.58
#